data_AF-A0A9E8KQI2-F1
#
_entry.id   AF-A0A9E8KQI2-F1
#
_cell.length_a   1.000
_cell.length_b   1.000
_cell.length_c   1.000
_cell.angle_alpha   90.00
_cell.angle_beta   90.00
_cell.angle_gamma   90.00
#
_symmetry.space_group_name_H-M   'P 1'
#
loop_
_entity.id
_entity.type
_entity.pdbx_description
1 polymer ?
#
loop_
_entity_poly.entity_id
_entity_poly.type
_entity_poly.pdbx_seq_one_letter_code
_entity_poly.pdbx_strand_id
1 'polypeptide(L)'
;MNEKIPTKFLKLTKLAEVPRAEYMDGPSATDLRDESKRKSFLRMLRKPQKATQSIVNDRSPVSLTFNAAAWMRVPDSTQKTVSLVICYKDATGEYALVVDEADIGSDDSLMLSGCVTLESIGTPEYIRACCAGLSEGQLTFVDELHVQKVSAGVASSDTLKTA
;
A
#
# COMPACT_ATOMS: atom_id res chain seq x y z
N MET A 1 6.28 -14.59 -7.11
CA MET A 1 5.84 -13.91 -8.33
C MET A 1 4.38 -13.62 -8.11
N ASN A 2 4.01 -12.37 -7.80
CA ASN A 2 2.67 -12.05 -7.33
C ASN A 2 1.80 -11.69 -8.55
N GLU A 3 0.76 -12.47 -8.77
CA GLU A 3 -0.10 -12.29 -9.94
C GLU A 3 -1.04 -11.09 -9.76
N LYS A 4 -1.21 -10.33 -10.84
CA LYS A 4 -2.10 -9.17 -10.91
C LYS A 4 -3.54 -9.65 -11.15
N ILE A 5 -4.42 -9.48 -10.16
CA ILE A 5 -5.81 -9.94 -10.21
C ILE A 5 -6.76 -8.74 -10.34
N PRO A 6 -7.67 -8.70 -11.34
CA PRO A 6 -8.70 -7.67 -11.38
C PRO A 6 -9.61 -7.71 -10.14
N THR A 7 -9.83 -6.57 -9.48
CA THR A 7 -10.57 -6.49 -8.21
C THR A 7 -12.00 -7.03 -8.31
N LYS A 8 -12.62 -6.97 -9.50
CA LYS A 8 -13.96 -7.50 -9.76
C LYS A 8 -14.14 -9.00 -9.48
N PHE A 9 -13.04 -9.77 -9.42
CA PHE A 9 -13.07 -11.20 -9.12
C PHE A 9 -12.89 -11.51 -7.64
N LEU A 10 -12.59 -10.50 -6.82
CA LEU A 10 -12.33 -10.64 -5.39
C LEU A 10 -13.38 -9.89 -4.57
N LYS A 11 -13.88 -10.53 -3.51
CA LYS A 11 -14.65 -9.83 -2.47
C LYS A 11 -13.67 -9.21 -1.49
N LEU A 12 -13.47 -7.90 -1.61
CA LEU A 12 -12.45 -7.17 -0.87
C LEU A 12 -13.10 -6.25 0.18
N THR A 13 -12.68 -6.41 1.43
CA THR A 13 -13.01 -5.49 2.51
C THR A 13 -11.85 -4.50 2.66
N LYS A 14 -12.11 -3.20 2.49
CA LYS A 14 -11.09 -2.15 2.67
C LYS A 14 -10.69 -2.10 4.15
N LEU A 15 -9.38 -2.21 4.41
CA LEU A 15 -8.82 -2.03 5.76
C LEU A 15 -8.34 -0.59 5.94
N ALA A 16 -7.44 -0.13 5.06
CA ALA A 16 -6.96 1.25 5.08
C ALA A 16 -6.50 1.70 3.68
N GLU A 17 -6.35 3.01 3.54
CA GLU A 17 -5.72 3.63 2.38
C GLU A 17 -4.25 3.87 2.66
N VAL A 18 -3.38 3.51 1.72
CA VAL A 18 -1.94 3.79 1.85
C VAL A 18 -1.76 5.29 1.61
N PRO A 19 -1.06 6.01 2.51
CA PRO A 19 -0.84 7.44 2.32
C PRO A 19 -0.14 7.72 1.00
N ARG A 20 -0.62 8.71 0.24
CA ARG A 20 0.01 9.13 -1.02
C ARG A 20 1.49 9.47 -0.88
N ALA A 21 1.92 9.97 0.27
CA ALA A 21 3.32 10.25 0.56
C ALA A 21 4.22 9.01 0.47
N GLU A 22 3.68 7.80 0.66
CA GLU A 22 4.44 6.56 0.56
C GLU A 22 4.82 6.24 -0.89
N TYR A 23 4.04 6.68 -1.88
CA TYR A 23 4.20 6.23 -3.26
C TYR A 23 4.20 7.34 -4.31
N MET A 24 3.91 8.58 -3.92
CA MET A 24 4.06 9.76 -4.74
C MET A 24 5.23 10.58 -4.20
N ASP A 25 6.17 10.92 -5.09
CA ASP A 25 7.23 11.86 -4.74
C ASP A 25 6.62 13.26 -4.61
N GLY A 26 6.42 13.68 -3.37
CA GLY A 26 6.01 15.04 -3.05
C GLY A 26 7.19 16.00 -3.23
N PRO A 27 6.92 17.30 -3.49
CA PRO A 27 7.97 18.30 -3.47
C PRO A 27 8.56 18.37 -2.05
N SER A 28 9.78 17.86 -1.89
CA SER A 28 10.50 17.92 -0.63
C SER A 28 11.25 19.24 -0.50
N ALA A 29 11.30 19.79 0.71
CA ALA A 29 12.09 20.98 0.99
C ALA A 29 13.57 20.58 1.06
N THR A 30 14.30 20.76 -0.04
CA THR A 30 15.76 20.63 -0.06
C THR A 30 16.38 21.83 0.65
N ASP A 31 17.21 21.58 1.66
CA ASP A 31 17.95 22.55 2.47
C ASP A 31 17.11 23.65 3.13
N LEU A 32 16.43 23.31 4.23
CA LEU A 32 15.65 24.23 5.08
C LEU A 32 16.45 25.42 5.66
N ARG A 33 17.78 25.35 5.62
CA ARG A 33 18.69 26.41 6.10
C ARG A 33 18.92 27.51 5.06
N ASP A 34 18.66 27.25 3.79
CA ASP A 34 18.73 28.26 2.74
C ASP A 34 17.45 29.11 2.74
N GLU A 35 17.59 30.41 3.00
CA GLU A 35 16.46 31.32 3.09
C GLU A 35 15.66 31.41 1.78
N SER A 36 16.33 31.30 0.63
CA SER A 36 15.71 31.39 -0.69
C SER A 36 14.90 30.13 -0.99
N LYS A 37 15.46 28.95 -0.70
CA LYS A 37 14.75 27.66 -0.87
C LYS A 37 13.59 27.52 0.11
N ARG A 38 13.75 28.00 1.35
CA ARG A 38 12.65 28.04 2.34
C ARG A 38 11.51 28.97 1.90
N LYS A 39 11.82 30.17 1.41
CA LYS A 39 10.81 31.12 0.93
C LYS A 39 10.06 30.61 -0.29
N SER A 40 10.73 29.92 -1.22
CA SER A 40 10.09 29.35 -2.41
C SER A 40 9.12 28.22 -2.04
N PHE A 41 9.50 27.35 -1.11
CA PHE A 41 8.63 26.29 -0.58
C PHE A 41 7.40 26.86 0.14
N LEU A 42 7.57 27.84 1.04
CA LEU A 42 6.44 28.49 1.72
C LEU A 42 5.51 29.22 0.73
N ARG A 43 6.05 29.79 -0.34
CA ARG A 43 5.25 30.42 -1.40
C ARG A 43 4.45 29.38 -2.17
N MET A 44 4.98 28.17 -2.36
CA MET A 44 4.28 27.07 -3.01
C MET A 44 3.08 26.58 -2.19
N LEU A 45 3.23 26.44 -0.86
CA LEU A 45 2.13 26.05 0.03
C LEU A 45 0.97 27.06 0.05
N ARG A 46 1.26 28.34 -0.25
CA ARG A 46 0.26 29.42 -0.28
C ARG A 46 -0.38 29.63 -1.64
N LYS A 47 0.08 28.94 -2.69
CA LYS A 47 -0.56 29.04 -4.01
C LYS A 47 -1.92 28.32 -3.95
N PRO A 48 -3.02 28.95 -4.41
CA PRO A 48 -4.28 28.24 -4.55
C PRO A 48 -4.03 27.04 -5.47
N GLN A 49 -4.47 25.85 -5.04
CA GLN A 49 -4.39 24.65 -5.87
C GLN A 49 -5.12 24.94 -7.18
N LYS A 50 -4.36 25.14 -8.26
CA LYS A 50 -4.92 25.14 -9.59
C LYS A 50 -5.48 23.73 -9.77
N ALA A 51 -6.79 23.62 -10.07
CA ALA A 51 -7.46 22.34 -10.30
C ALA A 51 -6.52 21.44 -11.09
N THR A 52 -6.10 20.36 -10.44
CA THR A 52 -5.00 19.50 -10.85
C THR A 52 -5.19 19.16 -12.32
N GLN A 53 -4.44 19.82 -13.20
CA GLN A 53 -4.11 19.19 -14.47
C GLN A 53 -3.42 17.91 -14.02
N SER A 54 -4.10 16.78 -14.27
CA SER A 54 -3.60 15.44 -14.03
C SER A 54 -2.10 15.47 -14.24
N ILE A 55 -1.34 15.11 -13.19
CA ILE A 55 0.10 14.89 -13.34
C ILE A 55 0.24 14.10 -14.64
N VAL A 56 1.00 14.72 -15.53
CA VAL A 56 1.11 14.43 -16.96
C VAL A 56 1.07 12.93 -17.19
N ASN A 57 0.41 12.53 -18.28
CA ASN A 57 0.32 11.20 -18.87
C ASN A 57 1.69 10.51 -19.06
N ASP A 58 2.47 10.30 -18.00
CA ASP A 58 3.53 9.32 -18.00
C ASP A 58 2.84 7.96 -17.93
N ARG A 59 2.49 7.46 -19.12
CA ARG A 59 2.10 6.07 -19.33
C ARG A 59 3.30 5.13 -19.21
N SER A 60 4.43 5.63 -18.70
CA SER A 60 5.58 4.82 -18.36
C SER A 60 5.20 3.82 -17.28
N PRO A 61 5.60 2.55 -17.42
CA PRO A 61 5.50 1.57 -16.35
C PRO A 61 6.25 2.07 -15.11
N VAL A 62 5.60 2.01 -13.96
CA VAL A 62 6.18 2.27 -12.64
C VAL A 62 6.09 1.00 -11.82
N SER A 63 7.22 0.61 -11.22
CA SER A 63 7.29 -0.52 -10.29
C SER A 63 7.38 0.00 -8.86
N LEU A 64 6.47 -0.44 -8.01
CA LEU A 64 6.42 -0.03 -6.59
C LEU A 64 6.42 -1.29 -5.72
N THR A 65 7.38 -1.38 -4.81
CA THR A 65 7.49 -2.48 -3.84
C THR A 65 7.08 -2.02 -2.47
N PHE A 66 6.26 -2.81 -1.78
CA PHE A 66 5.76 -2.53 -0.44
C PHE A 66 5.98 -3.72 0.48
N ASN A 67 6.43 -3.44 1.70
CA ASN A 67 6.24 -4.33 2.83
C ASN A 67 4.87 -4.02 3.43
N ALA A 68 4.04 -5.04 3.64
CA ALA A 68 2.75 -4.91 4.27
C ALA A 68 2.62 -5.95 5.38
N ALA A 69 2.12 -5.53 6.55
CA ALA A 69 1.82 -6.39 7.68
C ALA A 69 0.53 -5.92 8.36
N ALA A 70 -0.33 -6.86 8.74
CA ALA A 70 -1.58 -6.59 9.41
C ALA A 70 -1.78 -7.57 10.57
N TRP A 71 -2.07 -7.02 11.76
CA TRP A 71 -2.58 -7.78 12.88
C TRP A 71 -4.09 -7.62 12.93
N MET A 72 -4.81 -8.73 12.84
CA MET A 72 -6.26 -8.74 12.69
C MET A 72 -6.91 -9.68 13.68
N ARG A 73 -8.16 -9.35 14.04
CA ARG A 73 -9.08 -10.24 14.74
C ARG A 73 -10.36 -10.34 13.95
N VAL A 74 -10.80 -11.57 13.72
CA VAL A 74 -11.99 -11.90 12.94
C VAL A 74 -12.82 -12.88 13.76
N PRO A 75 -13.73 -12.41 14.62
CA PRO A 75 -14.59 -13.30 15.38
C PRO A 75 -15.46 -14.19 14.49
N ASP A 76 -15.91 -15.31 15.06
CA ASP A 76 -16.89 -16.24 14.45
C ASP A 76 -16.45 -16.76 13.06
N SER A 77 -15.15 -17.00 12.91
CA SER A 77 -14.53 -17.25 11.60
C SER A 77 -13.66 -18.50 11.53
N THR A 78 -13.74 -19.34 12.56
CA THR A 78 -12.89 -20.51 12.75
C THR A 78 -12.80 -21.34 11.46
N GLN A 79 -11.57 -21.64 11.03
CA GLN A 79 -11.25 -22.44 9.83
C GLN A 79 -11.52 -21.75 8.47
N LYS A 80 -11.68 -20.42 8.42
CA LYS A 80 -11.64 -19.68 7.15
C LYS A 80 -10.23 -19.20 6.85
N THR A 81 -9.84 -19.29 5.58
CA THR A 81 -8.65 -18.64 5.06
C THR A 81 -8.95 -17.18 4.75
N VAL A 82 -8.10 -16.28 5.20
CA VAL A 82 -8.13 -14.86 4.84
C VAL A 82 -6.81 -14.43 4.23
N SER A 83 -6.90 -13.46 3.34
CA SER A 83 -5.75 -12.97 2.59
C SER A 83 -5.58 -11.47 2.80
N LEU A 84 -4.36 -11.04 3.06
CA LEU A 84 -3.98 -9.63 3.01
C LEU A 84 -3.69 -9.27 1.56
N VAL A 85 -4.32 -8.19 1.08
CA VAL A 85 -4.29 -7.82 -0.33
C VAL A 85 -3.96 -6.34 -0.48
N ILE A 86 -3.03 -6.00 -1.36
CA ILE A 86 -2.80 -4.63 -1.81
C ILE A 86 -3.60 -4.38 -3.09
N CYS A 87 -4.50 -3.41 -3.05
CA CYS A 87 -5.31 -2.99 -4.18
C CYS A 87 -4.84 -1.64 -4.70
N TYR A 88 -4.79 -1.47 -6.02
CA TYR A 88 -4.43 -0.22 -6.64
C TYR A 88 -5.27 0.05 -7.88
N LYS A 89 -5.38 1.33 -8.24
CA LYS A 89 -6.03 1.76 -9.47
C LYS A 89 -5.06 2.56 -10.32
N ASP A 90 -4.97 2.21 -11.60
CA ASP A 90 -4.17 2.92 -12.58
C ASP A 90 -4.98 3.25 -13.84
N ALA A 91 -4.29 3.72 -14.89
CA ALA A 91 -4.93 4.08 -16.15
C ALA A 91 -5.62 2.91 -16.87
N THR A 92 -5.27 1.66 -16.53
CA THR A 92 -5.82 0.45 -17.16
C THR A 92 -6.95 -0.21 -16.37
N GLY A 93 -7.06 0.10 -15.08
CA GLY A 93 -8.15 -0.41 -14.25
C GLY A 93 -7.79 -0.56 -12.78
N GLU A 94 -8.59 -1.34 -12.07
CA GLU A 94 -8.40 -1.68 -10.67
C GLU A 94 -7.91 -3.12 -10.51
N TYR A 95 -6.84 -3.28 -9.75
CA TYR A 95 -6.16 -4.56 -9.58
C TYR A 95 -5.75 -4.77 -8.13
N ALA A 96 -5.50 -6.03 -7.81
CA ALA A 96 -5.15 -6.53 -6.50
C ALA A 96 -3.96 -7.50 -6.60
N LEU A 97 -3.11 -7.47 -5.58
CA LEU A 97 -2.03 -8.42 -5.36
C LEU A 97 -2.19 -9.01 -3.96
N VAL A 98 -2.17 -10.34 -3.88
CA VAL A 98 -2.12 -11.04 -2.60
C VAL A 98 -0.74 -10.87 -1.98
N VAL A 99 -0.71 -10.46 -0.72
CA VAL A 99 0.49 -10.28 0.10
C VAL A 99 0.81 -11.57 0.84
N ASP A 100 -0.19 -12.10 1.54
CA ASP A 100 -0.09 -13.25 2.43
C ASP A 100 -1.48 -13.85 2.64
N GLU A 101 -1.53 -15.14 2.99
CA GLU A 101 -2.76 -15.88 3.26
C GLU A 101 -2.56 -16.79 4.49
N ALA A 102 -3.55 -16.80 5.38
CA ALA A 102 -3.51 -17.67 6.55
C ALA A 102 -4.92 -18.09 6.97
N ASP A 103 -5.01 -19.26 7.59
CA ASP A 103 -6.22 -19.74 8.23
C ASP A 103 -6.40 -19.08 9.59
N ILE A 104 -7.64 -18.69 9.90
CA ILE A 104 -7.96 -18.09 11.19
C ILE A 104 -7.96 -19.17 12.26
N GLY A 105 -7.08 -18.99 13.26
CA GLY A 105 -6.92 -19.89 14.39
C GLY A 105 -8.10 -19.87 15.36
N SER A 106 -8.01 -20.68 16.42
CA SER A 106 -9.04 -20.78 17.47
C SER A 106 -9.29 -19.48 18.24
N ASP A 107 -8.29 -18.60 18.26
CA ASP A 107 -8.31 -17.37 19.06
C ASP A 107 -8.80 -16.16 18.25
N ASP A 108 -9.35 -16.42 17.05
CA ASP A 108 -9.85 -15.44 16.08
C ASP A 108 -8.81 -14.38 15.63
N SER A 109 -7.56 -14.50 16.06
CA SER A 109 -6.48 -13.56 15.77
C SER A 109 -5.45 -14.16 14.82
N LEU A 110 -4.91 -13.32 13.95
CA LEU A 110 -3.85 -13.69 13.03
C LEU A 110 -3.01 -12.48 12.65
N MET A 111 -1.77 -12.76 12.25
CA MET A 111 -0.87 -11.80 11.64
C MET A 111 -0.60 -12.24 10.20
N LEU A 112 -0.83 -11.33 9.26
CA LEU A 112 -0.54 -11.51 7.83
C LEU A 112 0.56 -10.54 7.44
N SER A 113 1.61 -11.01 6.77
CA SER A 113 2.71 -10.13 6.38
C SER A 113 3.46 -10.62 5.14
N GLY A 114 3.93 -9.68 4.33
CA GLY A 114 4.69 -10.00 3.13
C GLY A 114 5.20 -8.78 2.40
N CYS A 115 5.96 -9.06 1.33
CA CYS A 115 6.50 -8.06 0.43
C CYS A 115 5.92 -8.28 -0.97
N VAL A 116 5.36 -7.21 -1.55
CA VAL A 116 4.73 -7.26 -2.87
C VAL A 116 5.27 -6.16 -3.76
N THR A 117 5.50 -6.50 -5.02
CA THR A 117 5.84 -5.54 -6.07
C THR A 117 4.69 -5.45 -7.04
N LEU A 118 4.14 -4.24 -7.21
CA LEU A 118 3.11 -3.97 -8.19
C LEU A 118 3.68 -3.20 -9.38
N GLU A 119 3.18 -3.54 -10.56
CA GLU A 119 3.49 -2.86 -11.81
C GLU A 119 2.25 -2.06 -12.26
N SER A 120 2.43 -0.75 -12.36
CA SER A 120 1.36 0.19 -12.69
C SER A 120 1.72 1.00 -13.93
N ILE A 121 0.71 1.36 -14.73
CA ILE A 121 0.88 2.32 -15.81
C ILE A 121 0.65 3.72 -15.26
N GLY A 122 1.74 4.47 -15.12
CA GLY A 122 1.78 5.76 -14.45
C GLY A 122 1.69 5.64 -12.93
N THR A 123 1.47 6.78 -12.27
CA THR A 123 1.28 6.82 -10.81
C THR A 123 -0.13 6.34 -10.46
N PRO A 124 -0.30 5.36 -9.55
CA PRO A 124 -1.63 4.91 -9.12
C PRO A 124 -2.50 6.05 -8.57
N GLU A 125 -3.78 6.06 -8.89
CA GLU A 125 -4.78 7.00 -8.36
C GLU A 125 -4.94 6.82 -6.84
N TYR A 126 -4.94 5.55 -6.42
CA TYR A 126 -4.92 5.13 -5.02
C TYR A 126 -4.20 3.79 -4.87
N ILE A 127 -3.71 3.55 -3.66
CA ILE A 127 -3.27 2.23 -3.17
C ILE A 127 -3.96 1.98 -1.83
N ARG A 128 -4.47 0.77 -1.59
CA ARG A 128 -5.22 0.38 -0.40
C ARG A 128 -4.78 -0.98 0.10
N ALA A 129 -4.77 -1.15 1.42
CA ALA A 129 -4.73 -2.46 2.04
C ALA A 129 -6.17 -2.95 2.22
N CYS A 130 -6.41 -4.18 1.79
CA CYS A 130 -7.69 -4.85 1.82
C CYS A 130 -7.53 -6.26 2.40
N CYS A 131 -8.63 -6.83 2.85
CA CYS A 131 -8.73 -8.23 3.24
C CYS A 131 -9.68 -8.96 2.30
N ALA A 132 -9.32 -10.18 1.90
CA ALA A 132 -10.17 -11.12 1.17
C ALA A 132 -10.45 -12.35 2.05
N GLY A 133 -11.45 -13.15 1.66
CA GLY A 133 -11.85 -14.37 2.39
C GLY A 133 -12.87 -14.15 3.51
N LEU A 134 -13.22 -12.88 3.79
CA LEU A 134 -14.25 -12.53 4.76
C LEU A 134 -15.66 -12.72 4.17
N SER A 135 -16.59 -13.14 5.03
CA SER A 135 -18.02 -13.17 4.70
C SER A 135 -18.62 -11.76 4.71
N GLU A 136 -19.69 -11.58 3.95
CA GLU A 136 -20.36 -10.29 3.86
C GLU A 136 -20.91 -9.87 5.23
N GLY A 137 -20.57 -8.65 5.67
CA GLY A 137 -20.95 -8.12 6.98
C GLY A 137 -20.22 -8.76 8.18
N GLN A 138 -19.21 -9.61 7.95
CA GLN A 138 -18.44 -10.21 9.03
C GLN A 138 -17.66 -9.14 9.80
N LEU A 139 -17.74 -9.20 11.13
CA LEU A 139 -16.98 -8.30 11.99
C LEU A 139 -15.49 -8.59 11.84
N THR A 140 -14.71 -7.53 11.69
CA THR A 140 -13.26 -7.60 11.54
C THR A 140 -12.65 -6.40 12.23
N PHE A 141 -11.65 -6.68 13.06
CA PHE A 141 -10.88 -5.67 13.78
C PHE A 141 -9.45 -5.71 13.25
N VAL A 142 -8.93 -4.53 12.94
CA VAL A 142 -7.53 -4.35 12.60
C VAL A 142 -6.89 -3.68 13.80
N ASP A 143 -6.08 -4.43 14.53
CA ASP A 143 -5.38 -3.91 15.71
C ASP A 143 -4.18 -3.07 15.25
N GLU A 144 -3.46 -3.55 14.24
CA GLU A 144 -2.33 -2.84 13.64
C GLU A 144 -2.23 -3.12 12.14
N LEU A 145 -1.87 -2.11 11.36
CA LEU A 145 -1.63 -2.25 9.93
C LEU A 145 -0.47 -1.33 9.52
N HIS A 146 0.55 -1.94 8.95
CA HIS A 146 1.72 -1.25 8.44
C HIS A 146 1.86 -1.53 6.95
N VAL A 147 2.00 -0.46 6.15
CA VAL A 147 2.32 -0.55 4.73
C VAL A 147 3.39 0.47 4.42
N GLN A 148 4.55 0.01 3.96
CA GLN A 148 5.73 0.85 3.76
C GLN A 148 6.36 0.56 2.40
N LYS A 149 6.66 1.63 1.65
CA LYS A 149 7.40 1.49 0.39
C LYS A 149 8.84 1.04 0.67
N VAL A 150 9.27 -0.01 -0.04
CA VAL A 150 10.66 -0.47 0.00
C VAL A 150 11.47 0.47 -0.88
N SER A 151 12.37 1.24 -0.26
CA SER A 151 13.35 2.03 -1.00
C SER A 151 14.50 1.11 -1.45
N ALA A 152 15.06 1.38 -2.64
CA ALA A 152 16.15 0.58 -3.22
C ALA A 152 17.43 0.51 -2.35
N GLY A 153 17.50 1.26 -1.24
CA GLY A 153 18.63 1.27 -0.30
C GLY A 153 18.54 0.26 0.86
N VAL A 154 17.44 -0.47 1.03
CA VAL A 154 17.22 -1.38 2.18
C VAL A 154 17.47 -2.86 1.85
N ALA A 155 17.82 -3.18 0.60
CA ALA A 155 18.01 -4.58 0.16
C ALA A 155 19.32 -5.24 0.64
N SER A 156 20.15 -4.58 1.48
CA SER A 156 21.47 -5.12 1.87
C SER A 156 21.78 -4.92 3.35
N SER A 157 21.07 -5.59 4.27
CA SER A 157 21.64 -5.99 5.57
C SER A 157 20.66 -6.91 6.30
N ASP A 158 20.68 -8.20 5.98
CA ASP A 158 20.49 -9.25 6.97
C ASP A 158 20.92 -10.60 6.38
N THR A 159 22.20 -10.68 6.02
CA THR A 159 22.91 -11.95 6.08
C THR A 159 23.54 -12.02 7.46
N LEU A 160 22.75 -12.52 8.43
CA LEU A 160 23.24 -12.97 9.71
C LEU A 160 24.37 -13.98 9.44
N LYS A 161 25.62 -13.56 9.67
CA LYS A 161 26.76 -14.46 9.73
C LYS A 161 26.64 -15.27 11.01
N THR A 162 26.10 -16.47 10.89
CA THR A 162 26.30 -17.52 11.88
C THR A 162 27.61 -18.22 11.56
N ALA A 163 28.65 -17.96 12.34
CA ALA A 163 29.80 -18.84 12.58
C ALA A 163 30.57 -18.34 13.80
#